data_AF-A0A1H7SDD5-F1
#
_entry.id   AF-A0A1H7SDD5-F1
#
_cell.length_a   1.000
_cell.length_b   1.000
_cell.length_c   1.000
_cell.angle_alpha   90.00
_cell.angle_beta   90.00
_cell.angle_gamma   90.00
#
_symmetry.space_group_name_H-M   'P 1'
#
loop_
_entity.id
_entity.type
_entity.pdbx_description
1 polymer ?
#
loop_
_entity_poly.entity_id
_entity_poly.type
_entity_poly.pdbx_seq_one_letter_code
_entity_poly.pdbx_strand_id
1 'polypeptide(L)'
;MPTQASGPELVSIRTPMNDHGSMVVEVAETNETRHLVEYASDEIRETLAQLPEETLVPVEMVRAGSRSNVWKAISLHGRTTPEASATVSTAN
;
A
#
# COMPACT_ATOMS: atom_id res chain seq x y z
N MET A 1 -7.07 -17.84 -14.16
CA MET A 1 -5.88 -16.99 -13.90
C MET A 1 -6.11 -16.33 -12.55
N PRO A 2 -5.32 -16.58 -11.49
CA PRO A 2 -5.55 -15.89 -10.23
C PRO A 2 -5.16 -14.43 -10.43
N THR A 3 -6.12 -13.51 -10.25
CA THR A 3 -5.79 -12.17 -9.78
C THR A 3 -5.11 -12.40 -8.45
N GLN A 4 -3.78 -12.31 -8.41
CA GLN A 4 -3.08 -12.30 -7.14
C GLN A 4 -3.41 -10.98 -6.48
N ALA A 5 -4.49 -10.98 -5.68
CA ALA A 5 -4.47 -10.22 -4.44
C ALA A 5 -3.40 -10.90 -3.59
N SER A 6 -2.14 -10.56 -3.85
CA SER A 6 -1.09 -10.79 -2.86
C SER A 6 -1.56 -10.09 -1.60
N GLY A 7 -1.37 -10.70 -0.43
CA GLY A 7 -1.78 -10.11 0.85
C GLY A 7 -1.11 -8.75 1.09
N PRO A 8 -1.13 -8.22 2.33
CA PRO A 8 -0.50 -6.93 2.60
C PRO A 8 0.98 -6.94 2.19
N GLU A 9 1.30 -6.26 1.09
CA GLU A 9 2.65 -6.14 0.57
C GLU A 9 3.27 -4.86 1.12
N LEU A 10 4.48 -4.97 1.68
CA LEU A 10 5.20 -3.82 2.17
C LEU A 10 5.72 -3.01 0.99
N VAL A 11 5.30 -1.75 0.88
CA VAL A 11 5.72 -0.86 -0.20
C VAL A 11 6.32 0.43 0.33
N SER A 12 7.41 0.87 -0.30
CA SER A 12 8.07 2.15 -0.11
C SER A 12 7.49 3.19 -1.05
N ILE A 13 7.16 4.38 -0.57
CA ILE A 13 6.72 5.48 -1.42
C ILE A 13 7.92 6.04 -2.19
N ARG A 14 7.97 5.86 -3.51
CA ARG A 14 9.04 6.42 -4.37
C ARG A 14 8.69 7.81 -4.85
N THR A 15 7.42 8.06 -5.12
CA THR A 15 6.93 9.37 -5.53
C THR A 15 5.62 9.61 -4.83
N PRO A 16 5.48 10.70 -4.05
CA PRO A 16 4.25 11.02 -3.35
C PRO A 16 3.11 11.26 -4.35
N MET A 17 1.89 11.28 -3.83
CA MET A 17 0.69 11.48 -4.64
C MET A 17 0.76 12.82 -5.37
N ASN A 18 0.66 12.79 -6.70
CA ASN A 18 0.55 13.99 -7.50
C ASN A 18 -0.87 14.59 -7.45
N ASP A 19 -1.05 15.81 -7.97
CA ASP A 19 -2.35 16.51 -8.01
C ASP A 19 -3.46 15.70 -8.72
N HIS A 20 -3.08 14.76 -9.58
CA HIS A 20 -3.97 13.84 -10.29
C HIS A 20 -4.29 12.55 -9.51
N GLY A 21 -3.84 12.41 -8.25
CA GLY A 21 -4.07 11.22 -7.42
C GLY A 21 -3.22 10.01 -7.78
N SER A 22 -2.22 10.15 -8.65
CA SER A 22 -1.29 9.09 -9.01
C SER A 22 -0.08 9.09 -8.08
N MET A 23 0.30 7.91 -7.59
CA MET A 23 1.43 7.72 -6.69
C MET A 23 2.31 6.57 -7.20
N VAL A 24 3.62 6.64 -6.96
CA VAL A 24 4.55 5.56 -7.32
C VAL A 24 5.09 4.94 -6.05
N VAL A 25 4.93 3.62 -5.94
CA VAL A 25 5.45 2.83 -4.82
C VAL A 25 6.35 1.73 -5.32
N GLU A 26 7.24 1.26 -4.47
CA GLU A 26 8.15 0.17 -4.74
C GLU A 26 7.95 -0.91 -3.70
N VAL A 27 7.72 -2.15 -4.13
CA VAL A 27 7.58 -3.29 -3.21
C VAL A 27 8.93 -3.58 -2.57
N ALA A 28 8.99 -3.55 -1.24
CA ALA A 28 10.23 -3.73 -0.50
C ALA A 28 10.84 -5.14 -0.69
N GLU A 29 9.99 -6.16 -0.86
CA GLU A 29 10.45 -7.56 -1.03
C GLU A 29 11.07 -7.82 -2.41
N THR A 30 10.48 -7.29 -3.48
CA THR A 30 10.85 -7.61 -4.86
C THR A 30 11.52 -6.44 -5.59
N ASN A 31 11.60 -5.27 -4.96
CA ASN A 31 12.00 -4.00 -5.59
C ASN A 31 11.14 -3.67 -6.83
N GLU A 32 9.90 -4.16 -6.87
CA GLU A 32 9.01 -3.95 -8.00
C GLU A 32 8.34 -2.57 -7.90
N THR A 33 8.57 -1.72 -8.89
CA THR A 33 7.86 -0.43 -8.99
C THR A 33 6.42 -0.64 -9.45
N ARG A 34 5.46 -0.02 -8.76
CA ARG A 34 4.02 -0.08 -9.01
C ARG A 34 3.41 1.32 -9.03
N HIS A 35 2.49 1.55 -9.97
CA HIS A 35 1.78 2.82 -10.09
C HIS A 35 0.39 2.68 -9.45
N LEU A 36 0.16 3.37 -8.34
CA LEU A 36 -1.15 3.47 -7.72
C LEU A 36 -1.93 4.61 -8.37
N VAL A 37 -3.05 4.26 -9.00
CA VAL A 37 -3.93 5.20 -9.72
C VAL A 37 -5.38 5.13 -9.25
N GLU A 38 -5.73 4.07 -8.52
CA GLU A 38 -7.05 3.86 -7.95
C GLU A 38 -6.95 3.51 -6.46
N TYR A 39 -7.98 3.87 -5.71
CA TYR A 39 -8.12 3.60 -4.29
C TYR A 39 -9.52 3.05 -4.03
N ALA A 40 -9.67 2.12 -3.08
CA ALA A 40 -10.98 1.63 -2.69
C ALA A 40 -11.79 2.66 -1.91
N SER A 41 -11.11 3.54 -1.16
CA SER A 41 -11.73 4.57 -0.32
C SER A 41 -10.90 5.86 -0.35
N ASP A 42 -11.55 7.02 -0.20
CA ASP A 42 -10.85 8.30 -0.05
C ASP A 42 -9.98 8.34 1.22
N GLU A 43 -10.36 7.66 2.31
CA GLU A 43 -9.52 7.56 3.51
C GLU A 43 -8.14 6.94 3.23
N ILE A 44 -8.09 5.91 2.36
CA ILE A 44 -6.84 5.28 1.91
C ILE A 44 -6.02 6.28 1.10
N ARG A 45 -6.69 7.00 0.18
CA ARG A 45 -6.07 8.01 -0.66
C ARG A 45 -5.46 9.13 0.17
N GLU A 46 -6.21 9.68 1.10
CA GLU A 46 -5.77 10.76 2.00
C GLU A 46 -4.64 10.30 2.91
N THR A 47 -4.73 9.08 3.47
CA THR A 47 -3.65 8.52 4.30
C THR A 47 -2.36 8.42 3.51
N LEU A 48 -2.39 7.84 2.31
CA LEU A 48 -1.21 7.72 1.45
C LEU A 48 -0.68 9.09 0.99
N ALA A 49 -1.56 10.05 0.73
CA ALA A 49 -1.17 11.41 0.34
C ALA A 49 -0.45 12.18 1.45
N GLN A 50 -0.70 11.84 2.72
CA GLN A 50 0.00 12.46 3.86
C GLN A 50 1.37 11.84 4.14
N LEU A 51 1.71 10.71 3.52
CA LEU A 51 2.97 10.03 3.79
C LEU A 51 4.11 10.61 2.95
N PRO A 52 5.28 10.88 3.56
CA PRO A 52 6.44 11.34 2.82
C PRO A 52 7.03 10.23 1.95
N GLU A 53 7.86 10.63 1.00
CA GLU A 53 8.72 9.71 0.26
C GLU A 53 9.56 8.82 1.21
N GLU A 54 9.92 7.63 0.72
CA GLU A 54 10.64 6.59 1.44
C GLU A 54 9.90 5.97 2.64
N THR A 55 8.62 6.31 2.85
CA THR A 55 7.79 5.66 3.87
C THR A 55 7.42 4.23 3.46
N LEU A 56 7.65 3.28 4.37
CA LEU A 56 7.24 1.89 4.24
C LEU A 56 5.83 1.68 4.81
N VAL A 57 4.92 1.13 4.01
CA VAL A 57 3.54 0.85 4.40
C VAL A 57 3.10 -0.50 3.87
N PRO A 58 2.50 -1.37 4.70
CA PRO A 58 1.85 -2.58 4.20
C PRO A 58 0.52 -2.20 3.55
N VAL A 59 0.45 -2.38 2.23
CA VAL A 59 -0.71 -2.02 1.42
C VAL A 59 -1.19 -3.26 0.67
N GLU A 60 -2.47 -3.57 0.82
CA GLU A 60 -3.13 -4.53 -0.06
C GLU A 60 -3.51 -3.84 -1.36
N MET A 61 -3.08 -4.44 -2.47
CA MET A 61 -3.32 -3.88 -3.79
C MET A 61 -3.72 -4.95 -4.80
N VAL A 62 -4.55 -4.53 -5.75
CA VAL A 62 -5.02 -5.37 -6.85
C VAL A 62 -4.71 -4.69 -8.17
N ARG A 63 -4.41 -5.47 -9.22
CA ARG A 63 -4.19 -4.89 -10.54
C ARG A 63 -5.47 -4.23 -11.04
N ALA A 64 -5.36 -2.96 -11.42
CA ALA A 64 -6.46 -2.18 -11.97
C ALA A 64 -6.66 -2.40 -13.49
N GLY A 65 -5.68 -3.00 -14.18
CA GLY A 65 -5.76 -3.25 -15.62
C GLY A 65 -5.04 -4.52 -16.09
N SER A 66 -5.40 -5.00 -17.29
CA SER A 66 -4.85 -6.24 -17.86
C SER A 66 -3.50 -6.07 -18.56
N ARG A 67 -3.08 -4.84 -18.90
CA ARG A 67 -1.83 -4.57 -19.66
C ARG A 67 -0.92 -3.51 -19.08
N SER A 68 -1.41 -2.68 -18.16
CA SER A 68 -0.64 -1.61 -17.54
C SER A 68 -0.17 -2.05 -16.15
N ASN A 69 1.01 -1.60 -15.73
CA ASN A 69 1.53 -1.83 -14.37
C ASN A 69 0.88 -0.87 -13.36
N VAL A 70 -0.46 -0.84 -13.40
CA VAL A 70 -1.31 0.03 -12.59
C VAL A 70 -2.07 -0.79 -11.58
N TRP A 71 -2.12 -0.26 -10.37
CA TRP A 71 -2.61 -0.95 -9.20
C TRP A 71 -3.63 -0.08 -8.47
N LYS A 72 -4.55 -0.76 -7.81
CA LYS A 72 -5.57 -0.18 -6.95
C LYS A 72 -5.27 -0.57 -5.51
N ALA A 73 -5.07 0.40 -4.64
CA ALA A 73 -4.94 0.16 -3.21
C ALA A 73 -6.34 -0.12 -2.64
N ILE A 74 -6.53 -1.29 -2.03
CA ILE A 74 -7.83 -1.72 -1.50
C ILE A 74 -7.90 -1.67 0.02
N SER A 75 -6.76 -1.80 0.70
CA SER A 75 -6.64 -1.73 2.16
C SER A 75 -5.25 -1.27 2.56
N LEU A 76 -5.18 -0.50 3.65
CA LEU A 76 -3.93 -0.16 4.33
C LEU A 76 -3.91 -0.93 5.65
N HIS A 77 -2.85 -1.69 5.88
CA HIS A 77 -2.60 -2.25 7.19
C HIS A 77 -1.70 -1.26 7.91
N GLY A 78 -2.23 -0.69 9.00
CA GLY A 78 -1.63 0.45 9.69
C GLY A 78 -0.15 0.23 9.98
N ARG A 79 0.63 1.32 9.86
CA ARG A 79 2.07 1.42 10.13
C ARG A 79 2.52 0.31 11.09
N THR A 80 3.18 -0.72 10.56
CA THR A 80 4.12 -1.49 11.36
C THR A 80 5.29 -0.57 11.66
N THR A 81 5.08 0.36 12.60
CA THR A 81 6.12 0.58 13.60
C THR A 81 6.39 -0.83 14.14
N PRO A 82 7.60 -1.40 14.04
CA PRO A 82 7.91 -2.68 14.66
C PRO A 82 7.81 -2.66 16.19
N GLU A 83 7.14 -1.67 16.79
CA GLU A 83 6.89 -1.57 18.22
C GLU A 83 5.39 -1.57 18.51
N ALA A 84 4.99 -2.62 19.26
CA ALA A 84 3.80 -2.71 20.10
C ALA A 84 2.44 -2.98 19.43
N SER A 85 2.30 -4.14 18.78
CA SER A 85 1.06 -4.93 18.91
C SER A 85 1.36 -6.42 19.07
N ALA A 86 2.27 -6.73 20.00
CA ALA A 86 2.29 -8.01 20.67
C ALA A 86 2.03 -7.76 22.15
N THR A 87 1.07 -8.49 22.71
CA THR A 87 0.66 -8.60 24.13
C THR A 87 -0.34 -7.56 24.67
N VAL A 88 -1.64 -7.89 24.59
CA VAL A 88 -2.50 -7.80 25.78
C VAL A 88 -3.48 -8.98 25.84
N SER A 89 -3.48 -9.61 27.01
CA SER A 89 -4.03 -10.91 27.40
C SER A 89 -5.55 -11.03 27.40
N THR A 90 -6.06 -12.27 27.36
CA THR A 90 -6.92 -12.80 28.44
C THR A 90 -6.76 -14.31 28.53
N ALA A 91 -5.96 -14.74 29.51
CA ALA A 91 -6.14 -16.01 30.19
C ALA A 91 -6.67 -15.65 31.59
N ASN A 92 -7.92 -16.01 31.88
CA ASN A 92 -8.39 -16.41 33.21
C ASN A 92 -9.76 -17.09 33.10
#